data_AF-A0A3S4GAJ2-F1
#
_entry.id   AF-A0A3S4GAJ2-F1
#
_cell.length_a   1.000
_cell.length_b   1.000
_cell.length_c   1.000
_cell.angle_alpha   90.00
_cell.angle_beta   90.00
_cell.angle_gamma   90.00
#
_symmetry.space_group_name_H-M   'P 1'
#
loop_
_entity.id
_entity.type
_entity.pdbx_description
1 polymer ?
#
loop_
_entity_poly.entity_id
_entity_poly.type
_entity_poly.pdbx_seq_one_letter_code
_entity_poly.pdbx_strand_id
1 'polypeptide(L)'
;MDFNLNDEQELFVAGIRELMASENWEAYFAECDRDSVYPERFVKALADMGIDSLLIPEEHGGLEAGFVTVAAVWMELGRLWRANLRAVPIAGRF
;
A
#
# COMPACT_ATOMS: atom_id res chain seq x y z
N MET A 1 19.17 21.50 3.30
CA MET A 1 18.11 20.73 2.62
C MET A 1 17.51 19.82 3.67
N ASP A 2 16.20 19.85 3.84
CA ASP A 2 15.48 18.94 4.73
C ASP A 2 14.98 17.76 3.89
N PHE A 3 15.25 16.54 4.36
CA PHE A 3 14.88 15.29 3.68
C PHE A 3 13.80 14.52 4.44
N ASN A 4 13.26 15.11 5.51
CA ASN A 4 12.11 14.53 6.20
C ASN A 4 10.85 14.68 5.34
N LEU A 5 9.90 13.77 5.55
CA LEU A 5 8.57 13.88 4.98
C LEU A 5 7.86 15.09 5.59
N ASN A 6 7.02 15.75 4.80
CA ASN A 6 6.12 16.77 5.32
C ASN A 6 4.89 16.11 5.99
N ASP A 7 4.07 16.92 6.66
CA ASP A 7 2.91 16.44 7.42
C ASP A 7 1.90 15.65 6.54
N GLU A 8 1.71 16.06 5.30
CA GLU A 8 0.81 15.39 4.35
C GLU A 8 1.34 14.02 3.93
N GLN A 9 2.63 13.92 3.62
CA GLN A 9 3.30 12.67 3.30
C GLN A 9 3.31 11.70 4.50
N GLU A 10 3.54 12.22 5.70
CA GLU A 10 3.42 11.42 6.93
C GLU A 10 2.00 10.93 7.17
N LEU A 11 0.97 11.71 6.80
CA LEU A 11 -0.42 11.26 6.90
C LEU A 11 -0.68 10.03 6.01
N PHE A 12 -0.20 10.03 4.77
CA PHE A 12 -0.30 8.85 3.90
C PHE A 12 0.43 7.64 4.47
N VAL A 13 1.65 7.84 4.99
CA VAL A 13 2.45 6.78 5.60
C VAL A 13 1.76 6.23 6.86
N ALA A 14 1.17 7.09 7.69
CA ALA A 14 0.38 6.67 8.85
C ALA A 14 -0.85 5.86 8.42
N GLY A 15 -1.56 6.28 7.37
CA GLY A 15 -2.67 5.52 6.80
C GLY A 15 -2.27 4.11 6.37
N ILE A 16 -1.09 3.92 5.77
CA ILE A 16 -0.59 2.58 5.43
C ILE A 16 -0.33 1.73 6.69
N ARG A 17 0.20 2.31 7.76
CA ARG A 17 0.40 1.60 9.04
C ARG A 17 -0.93 1.15 9.63
N GLU A 18 -1.93 2.02 9.60
CA GLU A 18 -3.28 1.73 10.07
C GLU A 18 -3.95 0.64 9.24
N LEU A 19 -3.91 0.75 7.90
CA LEU A 19 -4.42 -0.28 7.00
C LEU A 19 -3.79 -1.64 7.32
N MET A 20 -2.46 -1.71 7.39
CA MET A 20 -1.75 -2.96 7.65
C MET A 20 -2.01 -3.53 9.05
N ALA A 21 -2.42 -2.71 10.02
CA ALA A 21 -2.79 -3.12 11.37
C ALA A 21 -4.30 -3.44 11.52
N SER A 22 -5.13 -3.06 10.56
CA SER A 22 -6.59 -3.16 10.66
C SER A 22 -7.10 -4.60 10.69
N GLU A 23 -6.41 -5.53 10.05
CA GLU A 23 -6.74 -6.95 10.06
C GLU A 23 -5.53 -7.84 9.74
N ASN A 24 -5.72 -9.16 9.84
CA ASN A 24 -4.68 -10.13 9.51
C ASN A 24 -4.59 -10.34 7.99
N TRP A 25 -3.95 -9.38 7.32
CA TRP A 25 -3.71 -9.43 5.88
C TRP A 25 -2.84 -10.63 5.46
N GLU A 26 -1.94 -11.10 6.31
CA GLU A 26 -1.10 -12.27 6.01
C GLU A 26 -1.94 -13.53 5.78
N ALA A 27 -2.92 -13.79 6.66
CA ALA A 27 -3.84 -14.90 6.49
C ALA A 27 -4.69 -14.76 5.22
N TYR A 28 -5.17 -13.55 4.92
CA TYR A 28 -5.94 -13.27 3.72
C TYR A 28 -5.12 -13.50 2.43
N PHE A 29 -3.86 -13.04 2.39
CA PHE A 29 -3.00 -13.27 1.24
C PHE A 29 -2.62 -14.73 1.06
N ALA A 30 -2.42 -15.47 2.16
CA ALA A 30 -2.17 -16.91 2.09
C ALA A 30 -3.37 -17.69 1.51
N GLU A 31 -4.60 -17.27 1.85
CA GLU A 31 -5.82 -17.79 1.23
C GLU A 31 -5.88 -17.43 -0.26
N CYS A 32 -5.61 -16.17 -0.61
CA CYS A 32 -5.62 -15.73 -2.01
C CYS A 32 -4.61 -16.49 -2.86
N ASP A 33 -3.40 -16.72 -2.34
CA ASP A 33 -2.34 -17.47 -3.01
C ASP A 33 -2.74 -18.94 -3.23
N ARG A 34 -3.21 -19.61 -2.16
CA ARG A 34 -3.68 -21.01 -2.21
C ARG A 34 -4.77 -21.20 -3.28
N ASP A 35 -5.69 -20.25 -3.36
CA ASP A 35 -6.85 -20.35 -4.25
C ASP A 35 -6.58 -19.69 -5.62
N SER A 36 -5.37 -19.14 -5.83
CA SER A 36 -4.96 -18.43 -7.05
C SER A 36 -5.91 -17.29 -7.45
N VAL A 37 -6.38 -16.52 -6.46
CA VAL A 37 -7.28 -15.39 -6.65
C VAL A 37 -6.58 -14.06 -6.38
N TYR A 38 -7.04 -13.01 -7.06
CA TYR A 38 -6.54 -11.66 -6.87
C TYR A 38 -7.05 -11.08 -5.53
N PRO A 39 -6.20 -10.42 -4.71
CA PRO A 39 -6.59 -9.90 -3.40
C PRO A 39 -7.40 -8.58 -3.53
N GLU A 40 -8.59 -8.66 -4.12
CA GLU A 40 -9.45 -7.50 -4.42
C GLU A 40 -9.77 -6.64 -3.20
N ARG A 41 -9.97 -7.24 -2.03
CA ARG A 41 -10.28 -6.48 -0.80
C ARG A 41 -9.16 -5.55 -0.39
N PHE A 42 -7.93 -6.04 -0.45
CA PHE A 42 -6.76 -5.26 -0.07
C PHE A 42 -6.51 -4.12 -1.06
N VAL A 43 -6.64 -4.43 -2.35
CA VAL A 43 -6.50 -3.45 -3.43
C VAL A 43 -7.59 -2.38 -3.34
N LYS A 44 -8.82 -2.80 -3.06
CA LYS A 44 -9.93 -1.88 -2.79
C LYS A 44 -9.64 -0.99 -1.58
N ALA A 45 -9.09 -1.52 -0.50
CA ALA A 45 -8.74 -0.71 0.67
C ALA A 45 -7.67 0.35 0.35
N LEU A 46 -6.66 0.02 -0.47
CA LEU A 46 -5.70 1.00 -0.97
C LEU A 46 -6.36 2.06 -1.88
N ALA A 47 -7.28 1.65 -2.76
CA ALA A 47 -7.99 2.56 -3.66
C ALA A 47 -8.96 3.49 -2.91
N ASP A 48 -9.62 2.98 -1.87
CA ASP A 48 -10.50 3.78 -1.01
C ASP A 48 -9.71 4.86 -0.23
N MET A 49 -8.38 4.66 -0.06
CA MET A 49 -7.45 5.66 0.47
C MET A 49 -6.84 6.59 -0.61
N GLY A 50 -7.18 6.38 -1.89
CA GLY A 50 -6.67 7.14 -3.04
C GLY A 50 -5.24 6.81 -3.45
N ILE A 51 -4.68 5.69 -2.97
CA ILE A 51 -3.28 5.31 -3.24
C ILE A 51 -3.03 4.98 -4.72
N ASP A 52 -4.04 4.45 -5.40
CA ASP A 52 -4.00 4.12 -6.83
C ASP A 52 -4.07 5.36 -7.75
N SER A 53 -4.45 6.52 -7.21
CA SER A 53 -4.61 7.78 -7.96
C SER A 53 -3.65 8.90 -7.53
N LEU A 54 -2.58 8.58 -6.78
CA LEU A 54 -1.65 9.57 -6.20
C LEU A 54 -1.00 10.50 -7.22
N LEU A 55 -0.69 10.03 -8.43
CA LEU A 55 -0.03 10.83 -9.47
C LEU A 55 -1.00 11.41 -10.50
N ILE A 56 -2.28 11.07 -10.38
CA ILE A 56 -3.30 11.54 -11.31
C ILE A 56 -3.63 13.00 -10.93
N PRO A 57 -3.69 13.92 -11.90
CA PRO A 57 -4.13 15.30 -11.64
C PRO A 57 -5.52 15.36 -11.02
N GLU A 58 -5.77 16.37 -10.18
CA GLU A 58 -7.08 16.55 -9.53
C GLU A 58 -8.23 16.72 -10.54
N GLU A 59 -7.98 17.36 -11.69
CA GLU A 59 -8.96 17.52 -12.78
C GLU A 59 -9.44 16.20 -13.40
N HIS A 60 -8.74 15.10 -13.10
CA HIS A 60 -9.08 13.74 -13.50
C HIS A 60 -9.52 12.86 -12.32
N GLY A 61 -9.77 13.46 -11.15
CA GLY A 61 -10.19 12.77 -9.94
C GLY A 61 -9.06 12.12 -9.14
N GLY A 62 -7.81 12.54 -9.37
CA GLY A 62 -6.64 12.08 -8.60
C GLY A 62 -6.27 13.01 -7.46
N LEU A 63 -5.06 12.79 -6.91
CA LEU A 63 -4.56 13.53 -5.74
C LEU A 63 -3.36 14.44 -6.02
N GLU A 64 -2.76 14.38 -7.22
CA GLU A 64 -1.58 15.17 -7.60
C GLU A 64 -0.44 15.21 -6.53
N ALA A 65 -0.29 14.15 -5.73
CA ALA A 65 0.51 14.13 -4.51
C ALA A 65 2.04 14.06 -4.77
N GLY A 66 2.44 13.82 -6.03
CA GLY A 66 3.84 13.79 -6.46
C GLY A 66 4.62 12.53 -6.06
N PHE A 67 5.83 12.40 -6.63
CA PHE A 67 6.64 11.18 -6.51
C PHE A 67 7.20 10.88 -5.11
N VAL A 68 7.42 11.91 -4.28
CA VAL A 68 7.90 11.71 -2.91
C VAL A 68 6.85 10.96 -2.08
N THR A 69 5.59 11.36 -2.20
CA THR A 69 4.46 10.72 -1.51
C THR A 69 4.28 9.27 -1.98
N VAL A 70 4.32 9.03 -3.29
CA VAL A 70 4.29 7.68 -3.86
C VAL A 70 5.43 6.82 -3.30
N ALA A 71 6.66 7.33 -3.32
CA ALA A 71 7.80 6.61 -2.81
C ALA A 71 7.64 6.29 -1.31
N ALA A 72 7.19 7.26 -0.50
CA ALA A 72 6.98 7.08 0.93
C ALA A 72 5.94 5.98 1.24
N VAL A 73 4.79 6.03 0.57
CA VAL A 73 3.72 5.02 0.68
C VAL A 73 4.21 3.62 0.33
N TRP A 74 4.85 3.46 -0.83
CA TRP A 74 5.31 2.15 -1.29
C TRP A 74 6.49 1.61 -0.47
N MET A 75 7.35 2.49 0.05
CA MET A 75 8.42 2.09 0.98
C MET A 75 7.84 1.58 2.31
N GLU A 76 6.84 2.27 2.87
CA GLU A 76 6.21 1.84 4.11
C GLU A 76 5.45 0.52 3.92
N LEU A 77 4.71 0.40 2.81
CA LEU A 77 4.05 -0.84 2.45
C LEU A 77 5.06 -1.98 2.33
N GLY A 78 6.17 -1.78 1.60
CA GLY A 78 7.22 -2.78 1.47
C GLY A 78 7.91 -3.14 2.79
N ARG A 79 8.06 -2.18 3.71
CA ARG A 79 8.63 -2.40 5.05
C ARG A 79 7.74 -3.32 5.89
N LEU A 80 6.44 -3.04 5.93
CA LEU A 80 5.45 -3.83 6.67
C LEU A 80 5.19 -5.19 6.00
N TRP A 81 5.14 -5.20 4.67
CA TRP A 81 4.98 -6.42 3.89
C TRP A 81 6.13 -7.41 4.11
N ARG A 82 7.39 -6.96 4.16
CA ARG A 82 8.53 -7.83 4.51
C ARG A 82 8.48 -8.36 5.94
N ALA A 83 7.88 -7.64 6.88
CA ALA A 83 7.67 -8.17 8.23
C ALA A 83 6.68 -9.35 8.22
N ASN A 84 5.70 -9.33 7.30
CA ASN A 84 4.64 -10.33 7.18
C ASN A 84 4.97 -11.47 6.19
N LEU A 85 6.04 -11.36 5.39
CA LEU A 85 6.43 -12.31 4.34
C LEU A 85 7.03 -13.63 4.84
N ARG A 86 7.02 -13.93 6.13
CA ARG A 86 7.48 -15.24 6.60
C ARG A 86 6.57 -16.40 6.14
N ALA A 87 5.37 -16.13 5.61
CA ALA A 87 4.40 -17.19 5.29
C ALA A 87 3.88 -17.29 3.84
N VAL A 88 4.15 -16.34 2.92
CA VAL A 88 3.51 -16.37 1.58
C VAL A 88 4.53 -16.25 0.45
N PRO A 89 4.80 -17.33 -0.32
CA PRO A 89 5.72 -17.29 -1.44
C PRO A 89 5.01 -16.74 -2.69
N ILE A 90 4.94 -15.41 -2.81
CA ILE A 90 4.54 -14.75 -4.06
C ILE A 90 5.58 -14.94 -5.19
N ALA A 91 6.73 -15.52 -4.86
CA ALA A 91 7.82 -15.79 -5.79
C ALA A 91 7.59 -17.11 -6.53
N GLY A 92 6.76 -17.10 -7.57
CA GLY A 92 6.59 -18.31 -8.39
C GLY A 92 5.73 -18.24 -9.65
N ARG A 93 5.18 -17.08 -10.06
CA ARG A 93 4.22 -17.06 -11.19
C ARG A 93 4.30 -15.86 -12.14
N PHE A 94 5.46 -15.25 -12.27
CA PHE A 94 5.82 -14.44 -13.45
C PHE A 94 6.83 -15.20 -14.29
#